data_AF-A0A0L0T6B1-F1
#
_entry.id   AF-A0A0L0T6B1-F1
#
_cell.length_a   1.000
_cell.length_b   1.000
_cell.length_c   1.000
_cell.angle_alpha   90.00
_cell.angle_beta   90.00
_cell.angle_gamma   90.00
#
_symmetry.space_group_name_H-M   'P 1'
#
loop_
_entity.id
_entity.type
_entity.pdbx_description
1 polymer ?
#
loop_
_entity_poly.entity_id
_entity_poly.type
_entity_poly.pdbx_seq_one_letter_code
_entity_poly.pdbx_strand_id
1 'polypeptide(L)'
;MPKPATAPAGIPHHRLANAPPRSKRQQPTPARPLIDLIPDREAQRLARASGVFAQLDRAHALRTAPVGGALVSQTVLYTVLLVGAYAGIEVLVYQQFFEDHLWQHVFMRIWKETMVGPALAVLVYLTHGYAHVRGVQWGMSVGVVAIVTAMMRTIVSRSALGEMLKVPGMAVVALYFIAQLRLTLVLASLAASAASYSLLALVKPL
;
A
#
# COMPACT_ATOMS: atom_id res chain seq x y z
N MET A 1 -53.97 33.10 -35.42
CA MET A 1 -53.91 34.52 -35.01
C MET A 1 -54.65 34.69 -33.68
N PRO A 2 -53.95 34.73 -32.54
CA PRO A 2 -54.54 35.04 -31.24
C PRO A 2 -54.35 36.51 -30.84
N LYS A 3 -55.28 36.95 -30.00
CA LYS A 3 -55.78 38.30 -29.69
C LYS A 3 -54.85 39.10 -28.74
N PRO A 4 -54.90 40.46 -28.74
CA PRO A 4 -53.89 41.30 -28.11
C PRO A 4 -54.10 41.56 -26.61
N ALA A 5 -53.00 41.99 -26.00
CA ALA A 5 -52.75 42.26 -24.60
C ALA A 5 -53.68 43.32 -23.98
N THR A 6 -53.99 43.12 -22.71
CA THR A 6 -54.68 44.08 -21.84
C THR A 6 -53.75 44.43 -20.68
N ALA A 7 -53.18 45.64 -20.71
CA ALA A 7 -52.70 46.32 -19.50
C ALA A 7 -53.93 46.91 -18.78
N PRO A 8 -53.91 47.04 -17.45
CA PRO A 8 -53.74 48.40 -16.93
C PRO A 8 -53.14 48.50 -15.51
N ALA A 9 -53.06 49.76 -15.09
CA ALA A 9 -53.07 50.28 -13.72
C ALA A 9 -51.71 50.61 -13.11
N GLY A 10 -51.32 51.87 -13.32
CA GLY A 10 -50.34 52.56 -12.50
C GLY A 10 -50.85 52.78 -11.08
N ILE A 11 -49.91 52.87 -10.14
CA ILE A 11 -50.15 53.30 -8.76
C ILE A 11 -49.10 54.38 -8.41
N PRO A 12 -49.49 55.43 -7.67
CA PRO A 12 -48.76 56.70 -7.60
C PRO A 12 -47.59 56.69 -6.62
N HIS A 13 -46.67 57.63 -6.87
CA HIS A 13 -45.63 58.05 -5.96
C HIS A 13 -46.21 58.61 -4.65
N HIS A 14 -45.88 57.98 -3.52
CA HIS A 14 -45.93 58.63 -2.23
C HIS A 14 -44.55 58.71 -1.57
N ARG A 15 -44.24 59.97 -1.25
CA ARG A 15 -43.10 60.55 -0.55
C ARG A 15 -42.69 59.88 0.77
N LEU A 16 -41.37 59.90 0.94
CA LEU A 16 -40.58 60.35 2.10
C LEU A 16 -40.45 59.46 3.34
N ALA A 17 -39.16 59.34 3.69
CA ALA A 17 -38.59 59.46 5.02
C ALA A 17 -38.96 58.35 6.01
N ASN A 18 -38.04 57.40 6.16
CA ASN A 18 -37.24 57.26 7.38
C ASN A 18 -36.33 56.04 7.19
N ALA A 19 -35.05 56.29 6.95
CA ALA A 19 -34.03 55.25 7.00
C ALA A 19 -33.71 54.98 8.48
N PRO A 20 -34.05 53.81 9.05
CA PRO A 20 -33.49 53.42 10.33
C PRO A 20 -31.98 53.17 10.16
N PRO A 21 -31.19 53.38 11.23
CA PRO A 21 -29.76 53.14 11.19
C PRO A 21 -29.50 51.69 10.75
N ARG A 22 -28.56 51.49 9.83
CA ARG A 22 -28.01 50.18 9.45
C ARG A 22 -27.64 49.43 10.74
N SER A 23 -28.56 48.58 11.19
CA SER A 23 -28.24 47.48 12.08
C SER A 23 -27.11 46.73 11.41
N LYS A 24 -25.96 46.65 12.08
CA LYS A 24 -24.85 45.80 11.67
C LYS A 24 -25.48 44.44 11.39
N ARG A 25 -25.51 44.06 10.11
CA ARG A 25 -25.90 42.73 9.65
C ARG A 25 -25.01 41.77 10.44
N GLN A 26 -25.55 41.25 11.54
CA GLN A 26 -25.00 40.09 12.21
C GLN A 26 -25.02 39.04 11.11
N GLN A 27 -23.85 38.79 10.52
CA GLN A 27 -23.64 37.56 9.80
C GLN A 27 -24.13 36.45 10.73
N PRO A 28 -25.01 35.54 10.24
CA PRO A 28 -25.30 34.35 11.00
C PRO A 28 -23.97 33.67 11.22
N THR A 29 -23.49 33.72 12.46
CA THR A 29 -22.38 32.89 12.90
C THR A 29 -22.70 31.49 12.41
N PRO A 30 -21.83 30.83 11.63
CA PRO A 30 -22.09 29.47 11.20
C PRO A 30 -22.43 28.68 12.46
N ALA A 31 -23.66 28.17 12.52
CA ALA A 31 -24.10 27.32 13.59
C ALA A 31 -23.06 26.20 13.67
N ARG A 32 -22.26 26.22 14.74
CA ARG A 32 -21.38 25.10 15.04
C ARG A 32 -22.29 23.87 15.01
N PRO A 33 -21.94 22.81 14.27
CA PRO A 33 -22.75 21.60 14.26
C PRO A 33 -22.96 21.20 15.72
N LEU A 34 -24.22 20.96 16.10
CA LEU A 34 -24.65 20.56 17.45
C LEU A 34 -24.13 19.16 17.86
N ILE A 35 -23.02 18.74 17.27
CA ILE A 35 -22.33 17.47 17.42
C ILE A 35 -21.23 17.60 18.50
N ASP A 36 -20.80 18.82 18.84
CA ASP A 36 -19.76 19.09 19.85
C ASP A 36 -20.26 19.11 21.30
N LEU A 37 -21.54 18.81 21.56
CA LEU A 37 -22.15 18.84 22.91
C LEU A 37 -22.45 17.47 23.49
N ILE A 38 -22.14 16.39 22.77
CA ILE A 38 -22.26 15.03 23.32
C ILE A 38 -20.95 14.72 24.04
N PRO A 39 -20.93 14.55 25.36
CA PRO A 39 -19.73 14.14 26.06
C PRO A 39 -19.23 12.82 25.46
N ASP A 40 -17.92 12.68 25.24
CA ASP A 40 -17.31 11.58 24.48
C ASP A 40 -17.75 10.17 24.94
N ARG A 41 -18.09 10.04 26.23
CA ARG A 41 -18.64 8.80 26.82
C ARG A 41 -20.03 8.45 26.29
N GLU A 42 -20.91 9.43 26.09
CA GLU A 42 -22.25 9.20 25.55
C GLU A 42 -22.20 8.97 24.04
N ALA A 43 -21.30 9.65 23.32
CA ALA A 43 -21.07 9.41 21.91
C ALA A 43 -20.62 7.96 21.65
N GLN A 44 -19.70 7.43 22.45
CA GLN A 44 -19.28 6.02 22.35
C GLN A 44 -20.39 5.04 22.71
N ARG A 45 -21.22 5.34 23.71
CA ARG A 45 -22.37 4.49 24.07
C ARG A 45 -23.41 4.47 22.95
N LEU A 46 -23.75 5.63 22.39
CA LEU A 46 -24.70 5.76 21.29
C LEU A 46 -24.20 5.09 20.02
N ALA A 47 -22.91 5.22 19.71
CA ALA A 47 -22.31 4.57 18.55
C ALA A 47 -22.21 3.04 18.71
N ARG A 48 -22.04 2.52 19.94
CA ARG A 48 -22.17 1.08 20.24
C ARG A 48 -23.63 0.60 20.17
N ALA A 49 -24.57 1.39 20.66
CA ALA A 49 -26.00 1.06 20.68
C ALA A 49 -26.65 1.13 19.28
N SER A 50 -26.15 1.99 18.39
CA SER A 50 -26.67 2.15 17.03
C SER A 50 -26.29 1.02 16.09
N GLY A 51 -25.41 0.10 16.51
CA GLY A 51 -24.92 -1.00 15.67
C GLY A 51 -24.06 -0.54 14.49
N VAL A 52 -23.75 0.76 14.40
CA VAL A 52 -22.93 1.34 13.32
C VAL A 52 -21.53 0.75 13.33
N PHE A 53 -20.95 0.47 14.49
CA PHE A 53 -19.67 -0.24 14.57
C PHE A 53 -19.75 -1.67 14.05
N ALA A 54 -20.84 -2.41 14.31
CA ALA A 54 -21.01 -3.75 13.78
C ALA A 54 -21.20 -3.74 12.25
N GLN A 55 -21.83 -2.69 11.71
CA GLN A 55 -21.93 -2.48 10.26
C GLN A 55 -20.59 -2.05 9.65
N LEU A 56 -19.79 -1.22 10.33
CA LEU A 56 -18.43 -0.88 9.89
C LEU A 56 -17.50 -2.10 9.96
N ASP A 57 -17.59 -2.92 11.00
CA ASP A 57 -16.80 -4.15 11.14
C ASP A 57 -17.21 -5.17 10.08
N ARG A 58 -18.51 -5.31 9.77
CA ARG A 58 -18.97 -6.14 8.63
C ARG A 58 -18.55 -5.58 7.28
N ALA A 59 -18.62 -4.26 7.09
CA ALA A 59 -18.17 -3.61 5.86
C ALA A 59 -16.65 -3.70 5.68
N HIS A 60 -15.88 -3.62 6.77
CA HIS A 60 -14.45 -3.91 6.77
C HIS A 60 -14.18 -5.38 6.50
N ALA A 61 -14.89 -6.31 7.15
CA ALA A 61 -14.76 -7.75 6.92
C ALA A 61 -15.07 -8.12 5.45
N LEU A 62 -16.12 -7.53 4.86
CA LEU A 62 -16.48 -7.72 3.45
C LEU A 62 -15.51 -7.04 2.47
N ARG A 63 -14.87 -5.92 2.85
CA ARG A 63 -13.77 -5.31 2.08
C ARG A 63 -12.49 -6.11 2.17
N THR A 64 -12.24 -6.79 3.29
CA THR A 64 -11.05 -7.63 3.50
C THR A 64 -11.24 -9.06 3.00
N ALA A 65 -12.47 -9.49 2.74
CA ALA A 65 -12.75 -10.76 2.08
C ALA A 65 -12.52 -10.58 0.58
N PRO A 66 -11.45 -11.15 0.00
CA PRO A 66 -11.22 -11.00 -1.42
C PRO A 66 -12.34 -11.73 -2.18
N VAL A 67 -13.18 -10.97 -2.88
CA VAL A 67 -13.99 -11.52 -3.97
C VAL A 67 -12.99 -12.18 -4.92
N GLY A 68 -13.15 -13.47 -5.25
CA GLY A 68 -12.10 -14.26 -5.92
C GLY A 68 -11.44 -13.60 -7.13
N GLY A 69 -12.19 -12.79 -7.89
CA GLY A 69 -11.65 -12.00 -9.01
C GLY A 69 -10.69 -10.86 -8.61
N ALA A 70 -10.90 -10.22 -7.45
CA ALA A 70 -10.02 -9.19 -6.90
C ALA A 70 -8.67 -9.78 -6.43
N LEU A 71 -8.66 -11.00 -5.88
CA LEU A 71 -7.42 -11.66 -5.48
C LEU A 71 -6.55 -11.98 -6.69
N VAL A 72 -7.16 -12.49 -7.76
CA VAL A 72 -6.44 -12.87 -8.99
C VAL A 72 -5.88 -11.62 -9.66
N SER A 73 -6.66 -10.54 -9.80
CA SER A 73 -6.17 -9.31 -10.43
C SER A 73 -5.05 -8.64 -9.62
N GLN A 74 -5.15 -8.62 -8.28
CA GLN A 74 -4.07 -8.15 -7.41
C GLN A 74 -2.81 -9.02 -7.53
N THR A 75 -2.99 -10.34 -7.54
CA THR A 75 -1.87 -11.30 -7.69
C THR A 75 -1.13 -11.07 -9.00
N VAL A 76 -1.86 -10.92 -10.12
CA VAL A 76 -1.26 -10.65 -11.43
C VAL A 76 -0.49 -9.33 -11.39
N LEU A 77 -1.07 -8.27 -10.83
CA LEU A 77 -0.43 -6.96 -10.76
C LEU A 77 0.87 -7.01 -9.94
N TYR A 78 0.85 -7.65 -8.76
CA TYR A 78 2.03 -7.82 -7.93
C TYR A 78 3.09 -8.68 -8.62
N THR A 79 2.67 -9.75 -9.31
CA THR A 79 3.61 -10.63 -10.03
C THR A 79 4.32 -9.86 -11.13
N VAL A 80 3.59 -9.08 -11.93
CA VAL A 80 4.19 -8.25 -12.99
C VAL A 80 5.19 -7.24 -12.40
N LEU A 81 4.83 -6.58 -11.31
CA LEU A 81 5.73 -5.64 -10.63
C LEU A 81 7.01 -6.32 -10.11
N LEU A 82 6.87 -7.50 -9.50
CA LEU A 82 8.00 -8.29 -8.98
C LEU A 82 8.89 -8.83 -10.09
N VAL A 83 8.33 -9.28 -11.21
CA VAL A 83 9.10 -9.70 -12.39
C VAL A 83 9.86 -8.51 -12.99
N GLY A 84 9.25 -7.32 -13.01
CA GLY A 84 9.94 -6.09 -13.42
C GLY A 84 11.10 -5.75 -12.50
N ALA A 85 10.90 -5.83 -11.18
CA ALA A 85 11.97 -5.64 -10.19
C ALA A 85 13.10 -6.69 -10.34
N TYR A 86 12.74 -7.95 -10.57
CA TYR A 86 13.69 -9.03 -10.83
C TYR A 86 14.58 -8.69 -12.03
N ALA A 87 13.97 -8.34 -13.17
CA ALA A 87 14.69 -7.96 -14.38
C ALA A 87 15.61 -6.76 -14.16
N GLY A 88 15.13 -5.74 -13.45
CA GLY A 88 15.90 -4.54 -13.14
C GLY A 88 17.14 -4.83 -12.28
N ILE A 89 16.99 -5.64 -11.23
CA ILE A 89 18.12 -6.03 -10.37
C ILE A 89 19.10 -6.93 -11.14
N GLU A 90 18.60 -7.83 -11.99
CA GLU A 90 19.44 -8.69 -12.83
C GLU A 90 20.28 -7.87 -13.83
N VAL A 91 19.68 -6.87 -14.48
CA VAL A 91 20.40 -5.91 -15.33
C VAL A 91 21.50 -5.19 -14.55
N LEU A 92 21.23 -4.75 -13.32
CA LEU A 92 22.25 -4.11 -12.47
C LEU A 92 23.41 -5.07 -12.18
N VAL A 93 23.14 -6.35 -11.90
CA VAL A 93 24.20 -7.34 -11.69
C VAL A 93 25.03 -7.50 -12.96
N TYR A 94 24.42 -7.67 -14.13
CA TYR A 94 25.19 -7.80 -15.38
C TYR A 94 26.01 -6.54 -15.73
N GLN A 95 25.47 -5.35 -15.43
CA GLN A 95 26.22 -4.10 -15.59
C GLN A 95 27.45 -4.03 -14.67
N GLN A 96 27.36 -4.56 -13.44
CA GLN A 96 28.49 -4.60 -12.51
C GLN A 96 29.64 -5.51 -12.99
N PHE A 97 29.36 -6.49 -13.85
CA PHE A 97 30.36 -7.42 -14.39
C PHE A 97 30.79 -7.12 -15.84
N PHE A 98 30.36 -5.98 -16.41
CA PHE A 98 30.73 -5.54 -17.76
C PHE A 98 30.41 -6.55 -18.88
N GLU A 99 29.26 -7.23 -18.84
CA GLU A 99 28.85 -8.11 -19.95
C GLU A 99 28.09 -7.35 -21.06
N ASP A 100 28.61 -7.42 -22.29
CA ASP A 100 28.11 -6.65 -23.45
C ASP A 100 26.73 -7.09 -23.98
N HIS A 101 26.24 -8.28 -23.60
CA HIS A 101 25.02 -8.88 -24.16
C HIS A 101 23.84 -8.87 -23.17
N LEU A 102 23.75 -7.80 -22.39
CA LEU A 102 22.86 -7.58 -21.25
C LEU A 102 21.38 -7.91 -21.52
N TRP A 103 20.77 -7.31 -22.53
CA TRP A 103 19.31 -7.39 -22.70
C TRP A 103 18.85 -8.74 -23.23
N GLN A 104 19.53 -9.29 -24.24
CA GLN A 104 19.14 -10.56 -24.85
C GLN A 104 19.22 -11.72 -23.86
N HIS A 105 20.28 -11.77 -23.03
CA HIS A 105 20.44 -12.81 -22.01
C HIS A 105 19.40 -12.67 -20.90
N VAL A 106 19.13 -11.47 -20.42
CA VAL A 106 18.09 -11.23 -19.40
C VAL A 106 16.71 -11.65 -19.91
N PHE A 107 16.34 -11.26 -21.15
CA PHE A 107 15.05 -11.66 -21.72
C PHE A 107 14.94 -13.17 -21.96
N MET A 108 15.98 -13.80 -22.54
CA MET A 108 16.01 -15.26 -22.74
C MET A 108 15.89 -15.99 -21.40
N ARG A 109 16.64 -15.55 -20.39
CA ARG A 109 16.63 -16.21 -19.09
C ARG A 109 15.26 -16.10 -18.42
N ILE A 110 14.71 -14.90 -18.31
CA ILE A 110 13.37 -14.66 -17.74
C ILE A 110 12.27 -15.47 -18.43
N TRP A 111 12.31 -15.56 -19.77
CA TRP A 111 11.25 -16.24 -20.53
C TRP A 111 11.45 -17.75 -20.65
N LYS A 112 12.69 -18.23 -20.70
CA LYS A 112 13.01 -19.59 -21.14
C LYS A 112 13.61 -20.46 -20.03
N GLU A 113 14.36 -19.88 -19.11
CA GLU A 113 15.12 -20.63 -18.10
C GLU A 113 14.55 -20.46 -16.70
N THR A 114 14.12 -19.26 -16.36
CA THR A 114 13.61 -18.96 -15.04
C THR A 114 12.09 -19.06 -15.05
N MET A 115 11.57 -20.17 -14.50
CA MET A 115 10.16 -20.31 -14.09
C MET A 115 9.77 -19.33 -12.95
N VAL A 116 10.41 -18.16 -12.89
CA VAL A 116 10.29 -17.13 -11.86
C VAL A 116 8.91 -16.49 -11.91
N GLY A 117 8.36 -16.22 -13.10
CA GLY A 117 7.01 -15.67 -13.23
C GLY A 117 5.94 -16.55 -12.56
N PRO A 118 5.78 -17.81 -12.99
CA PRO A 118 4.84 -18.74 -12.36
C PRO A 118 5.15 -19.00 -10.88
N ALA A 119 6.42 -19.15 -10.49
CA ALA A 119 6.80 -19.37 -9.11
C ALA A 119 6.43 -18.18 -8.21
N LEU A 120 6.69 -16.95 -8.67
CA LEU A 120 6.28 -15.72 -7.98
C LEU A 120 4.76 -15.59 -7.95
N ALA A 121 4.05 -15.93 -9.02
CA ALA A 121 2.59 -15.91 -9.04
C ALA A 121 1.99 -16.83 -7.97
N VAL A 122 2.48 -18.07 -7.88
CA VAL A 122 2.06 -19.03 -6.86
C VAL A 122 2.42 -18.54 -5.46
N LEU A 123 3.63 -18.04 -5.28
CA LEU A 123 4.08 -17.47 -4.02
C LEU A 123 3.12 -16.36 -3.59
N VAL A 124 2.94 -15.33 -4.43
CA VAL A 124 2.08 -14.17 -4.17
C VAL A 124 0.65 -14.59 -3.89
N TYR A 125 0.09 -15.48 -4.69
CA TYR A 125 -1.28 -15.95 -4.51
C TYR A 125 -1.48 -16.58 -3.12
N LEU A 126 -0.56 -17.47 -2.74
CA LEU A 126 -0.60 -18.16 -1.45
C LEU A 126 -0.43 -17.16 -0.30
N THR A 127 0.61 -16.34 -0.36
CA THR A 127 0.96 -15.44 0.74
C THR A 127 -0.01 -14.29 0.91
N HIS A 128 -0.56 -13.76 -0.18
CA HIS A 128 -1.49 -12.64 -0.13
C HIS A 128 -2.84 -13.05 0.47
N GLY A 129 -3.33 -14.26 0.13
CA GLY A 129 -4.55 -14.81 0.73
C GLY A 129 -4.46 -15.00 2.25
N TYR A 130 -3.28 -15.36 2.76
CA TYR A 130 -3.05 -15.61 4.19
C TYR A 130 -2.27 -14.52 4.92
N ALA A 131 -2.10 -13.33 4.33
CA ALA A 131 -1.30 -12.24 4.92
C ALA A 131 -1.82 -11.79 6.30
N HIS A 132 -3.11 -12.00 6.60
CA HIS A 132 -3.72 -11.66 7.89
C HIS A 132 -3.40 -12.69 9.00
N VAL A 133 -2.94 -13.90 8.65
CA VAL A 133 -2.65 -14.97 9.60
C VAL A 133 -1.33 -14.71 10.30
N ARG A 134 -1.35 -14.67 11.64
CA ARG A 134 -0.15 -14.39 12.46
C ARG A 134 1.00 -15.37 12.18
N GLY A 135 0.69 -16.66 11.96
CA GLY A 135 1.70 -17.67 11.63
C GLY A 135 2.43 -17.37 10.32
N VAL A 136 1.71 -16.93 9.28
CA VAL A 136 2.29 -16.55 7.98
C VAL A 136 3.15 -15.30 8.12
N GLN A 137 2.71 -14.31 8.90
CA GLN A 137 3.50 -13.12 9.21
C GLN A 137 4.82 -13.46 9.93
N TRP A 138 4.79 -14.36 10.91
CA TRP A 138 6.02 -14.84 11.55
C TRP A 138 6.93 -15.59 10.57
N GLY A 139 6.36 -16.47 9.74
CA GLY A 139 7.10 -17.18 8.71
C GLY A 139 7.80 -16.24 7.71
N MET A 140 7.08 -15.23 7.23
CA MET A 140 7.66 -14.18 6.37
C MET A 140 8.78 -13.41 7.08
N SER A 141 8.62 -13.09 8.36
CA SER A 141 9.65 -12.34 9.10
C SER A 141 10.95 -13.13 9.24
N VAL A 142 10.86 -14.43 9.55
CA VAL A 142 12.01 -15.35 9.60
C VAL A 142 12.60 -15.51 8.20
N GLY A 143 11.75 -15.60 7.17
CA GLY A 143 12.15 -15.64 5.78
C GLY A 143 12.97 -14.42 5.36
N VAL A 144 12.51 -13.21 5.70
CA VAL A 144 13.27 -11.97 5.44
C VAL A 144 14.63 -12.02 6.11
N VAL A 145 14.71 -12.41 7.38
CA VAL A 145 16.00 -12.52 8.09
C VAL A 145 16.93 -13.49 7.38
N ALA A 146 16.46 -14.69 7.06
CA ALA A 146 17.26 -15.69 6.39
C ALA A 146 17.75 -15.22 5.00
N ILE A 147 16.86 -14.63 4.19
CA ILE A 147 17.18 -14.19 2.83
C ILE A 147 18.12 -13.00 2.85
N VAL A 148 17.87 -11.97 3.67
CA VAL A 148 18.71 -10.77 3.76
C VAL A 148 20.10 -11.13 4.28
N THR A 149 20.20 -11.95 5.32
CA THR A 149 21.50 -12.40 5.83
C THR A 149 22.26 -13.25 4.81
N ALA A 150 21.57 -14.12 4.06
CA ALA A 150 22.18 -14.88 2.97
C ALA A 150 22.68 -13.97 1.83
N MET A 151 21.87 -13.01 1.40
CA MET A 151 22.26 -12.03 0.38
C MET A 151 23.50 -11.23 0.80
N MET A 152 23.53 -10.74 2.04
CA MET A 152 24.66 -9.97 2.55
C MET A 152 25.93 -10.81 2.59
N ARG A 153 25.81 -12.08 2.98
CA ARG A 153 26.93 -13.03 2.92
C ARG A 153 27.43 -13.21 1.49
N THR A 154 26.55 -13.39 0.51
CA THR A 154 26.96 -13.52 -0.89
C THR A 154 27.71 -12.28 -1.38
N ILE A 155 27.16 -11.08 -1.14
CA ILE A 155 27.76 -9.81 -1.57
C ILE A 155 29.18 -9.62 -1.00
N VAL A 156 29.37 -9.95 0.28
CA VAL A 156 30.64 -9.74 0.98
C VAL A 156 31.71 -10.76 0.57
N SER A 157 31.31 -11.95 0.14
CA SER A 157 32.24 -13.05 -0.18
C SER A 157 33.02 -12.88 -1.50
N ARG A 158 32.98 -11.70 -2.15
CA ARG A 158 33.50 -11.46 -3.52
C ARG A 158 33.06 -12.56 -4.49
N SER A 159 31.77 -12.87 -4.44
CA SER A 159 31.19 -13.99 -5.16
C SER A 159 31.29 -13.83 -6.68
N ALA A 160 31.61 -14.92 -7.38
CA ALA A 160 31.63 -14.98 -8.84
C ALA A 160 30.25 -14.63 -9.43
N LEU A 161 30.23 -14.19 -10.70
CA LEU A 161 29.00 -13.79 -11.42
C LEU A 161 27.85 -14.78 -11.21
N GLY A 162 28.10 -16.08 -11.34
CA GLY A 162 27.07 -17.13 -11.18
C GLY A 162 26.43 -17.18 -9.78
N GLU A 163 27.13 -16.77 -8.73
CA GLU A 163 26.57 -16.66 -7.38
C GLU A 163 25.80 -15.34 -7.21
N MET A 164 26.30 -14.24 -7.77
CA MET A 164 25.58 -12.96 -7.76
C MET A 164 24.27 -13.03 -8.57
N LEU A 165 24.20 -13.85 -9.62
CA LEU A 165 22.96 -14.06 -10.39
C LEU A 165 21.83 -14.76 -9.60
N LYS A 166 22.09 -15.27 -8.38
CA LYS A 166 21.05 -15.75 -7.46
C LYS A 166 20.45 -14.63 -6.61
N VAL A 167 21.18 -13.51 -6.45
CA VAL A 167 20.79 -12.37 -5.62
C VAL A 167 19.51 -11.67 -6.11
N PRO A 168 19.27 -11.45 -7.42
CA PRO A 168 18.04 -10.85 -7.90
C PRO A 168 16.78 -11.58 -7.43
N GLY A 169 16.77 -12.91 -7.52
CA GLY A 169 15.63 -13.73 -7.08
C GLY A 169 15.38 -13.61 -5.57
N MET A 170 16.45 -13.70 -4.77
CA MET A 170 16.38 -13.51 -3.32
C MET A 170 15.89 -12.11 -2.95
N ALA A 171 16.39 -11.07 -3.62
CA ALA A 171 16.04 -9.68 -3.38
C ALA A 171 14.54 -9.43 -3.60
N VAL A 172 13.98 -9.96 -4.68
CA VAL A 172 12.57 -9.80 -5.04
C VAL A 172 11.66 -10.47 -4.03
N VAL A 173 12.00 -11.68 -3.58
CA VAL A 173 11.24 -12.38 -2.54
C VAL A 173 11.32 -11.63 -1.21
N ALA A 174 12.49 -11.12 -0.83
CA ALA A 174 12.65 -10.31 0.38
C ALA A 174 11.84 -9.01 0.32
N LEU A 175 11.91 -8.29 -0.80
CA LEU A 175 11.12 -7.07 -1.04
C LEU A 175 9.62 -7.34 -0.93
N TYR A 176 9.17 -8.44 -1.51
CA TYR A 176 7.77 -8.85 -1.42
C TYR A 176 7.34 -9.11 0.03
N PHE A 177 8.12 -9.86 0.80
CA PHE A 177 7.80 -10.13 2.21
C PHE A 177 7.81 -8.84 3.04
N ILE A 178 8.80 -7.96 2.84
CA ILE A 178 8.87 -6.66 3.51
C ILE A 178 7.61 -5.83 3.22
N ALA A 179 7.13 -5.84 1.97
CA ALA A 179 5.91 -5.11 1.60
C ALA A 179 4.62 -5.70 2.20
N GLN A 180 4.58 -7.00 2.51
CA GLN A 180 3.40 -7.68 3.09
C GLN A 180 3.42 -7.74 4.63
N LEU A 181 4.57 -7.55 5.26
CA LEU A 181 4.74 -7.62 6.70
C LEU A 181 4.18 -6.37 7.39
N ARG A 182 3.71 -6.54 8.63
CA ARG A 182 3.38 -5.39 9.50
C ARG A 182 4.65 -4.59 9.79
N LEU A 183 4.54 -3.27 9.78
CA LEU A 183 5.68 -2.35 9.99
C LEU A 183 6.54 -2.70 11.21
N THR A 184 5.92 -3.10 12.33
CA THR A 184 6.64 -3.49 13.54
C THR A 184 7.48 -4.77 13.35
N LEU A 185 6.94 -5.76 12.63
CA LEU A 185 7.66 -7.00 12.31
C LEU A 185 8.76 -6.76 11.27
N VAL A 186 8.51 -5.88 10.29
CA VAL A 186 9.52 -5.45 9.32
C VAL A 186 10.73 -4.88 10.06
N LEU A 187 10.53 -3.88 10.92
CA LEU A 187 11.61 -3.24 11.67
C LEU A 187 12.38 -4.25 12.53
N ALA A 188 11.66 -5.15 13.22
CA ALA A 188 12.29 -6.21 14.01
C ALA A 188 13.11 -7.17 13.14
N SER A 189 12.58 -7.59 11.99
CA SER A 189 13.27 -8.50 11.06
C SER A 189 14.51 -7.86 10.42
N LEU A 190 14.46 -6.58 10.04
CA LEU A 190 15.63 -5.87 9.52
C LEU A 190 16.70 -5.69 10.60
N ALA A 191 16.29 -5.30 11.82
CA ALA A 191 17.21 -5.16 12.94
C ALA A 191 17.88 -6.51 13.29
N ALA A 192 17.10 -7.60 13.31
CA ALA A 192 17.63 -8.94 13.52
C ALA A 192 18.61 -9.38 12.42
N SER A 193 18.30 -9.07 11.16
CA SER A 193 19.20 -9.35 10.02
C SER A 193 20.52 -8.61 10.19
N ALA A 194 20.48 -7.31 10.48
CA ALA A 194 21.66 -6.50 10.71
C ALA A 194 22.50 -7.02 11.90
N ALA A 195 21.85 -7.33 13.02
CA ALA A 195 22.52 -7.89 14.20
C ALA A 195 23.16 -9.24 13.90
N SER A 196 22.46 -10.13 13.19
CA SER A 196 22.99 -11.45 12.81
C SER A 196 24.22 -11.34 11.92
N TYR A 197 24.22 -10.37 10.99
CA TYR A 197 25.36 -10.10 10.14
C TYR A 197 26.54 -9.53 10.93
N SER A 198 26.32 -8.52 11.79
CA SER A 198 27.38 -7.96 12.64
C SER A 198 28.03 -9.00 13.53
N LEU A 199 27.23 -9.92 14.10
CA LEU A 199 27.74 -11.03 14.89
C LEU A 199 28.60 -11.98 14.05
N LEU A 200 28.16 -12.33 12.84
CA LEU A 200 28.95 -13.17 11.92
C LEU A 200 30.27 -12.52 11.53
N ALA A 201 30.26 -11.21 11.27
CA ALA A 201 31.46 -10.44 10.94
C ALA A 201 32.49 -10.40 12.09
N LEU A 202 32.03 -10.40 13.35
CA LEU A 202 32.89 -10.48 14.53
C LEU A 202 33.54 -11.86 14.70
N VAL A 203 32.80 -12.94 14.40
CA VAL A 203 33.26 -14.32 14.62
C VAL A 203 34.25 -14.76 13.53
N LYS A 204 34.06 -14.29 12.30
CA LYS A 204 34.95 -14.57 11.17
C LYS A 204 35.37 -13.24 10.54
N PRO A 205 36.48 -12.63 11.03
CA PRO A 205 37.08 -11.52 10.29
C PRO A 205 37.50 -12.07 8.93
N LEU A 206 36.86 -11.55 7.88
CA LEU A 206 37.12 -11.85 6.48
C LEU A 206 38.53 -11.45 6.06
#